data_AF-A0A9D7AAK0-F1
#
_entry.id   AF-A0A9D7AAK0-F1
#
_cell.length_a   1.000
_cell.length_b   1.000
_cell.length_c   1.000
_cell.angle_alpha   90.00
_cell.angle_beta   90.00
_cell.angle_gamma   90.00
#
_symmetry.space_group_name_H-M   'P 1'
#
loop_
_entity.id
_entity.type
_entity.pdbx_description
1 polymer ?
#
loop_
_entity_poly.entity_id
_entity_poly.type
_entity_poly.pdbx_seq_one_letter_code
_entity_poly.pdbx_strand_id
1 'polypeptide(L)'
;MEDKGFGDYQARLSALKDRYAAAALELASLRSNFFAQYPMARHIGDAQWVEIYWLIHELWETSPQQEIHHAGPLPDSAARKPEDAPADSPMVCAVCGFPLTGRQRLYCGEACKKKATRKNSRRTAAVN
;
A
#
# COMPACT_ATOMS: atom_id res chain seq x y z
N MET A 1 10.24 -54.90 -26.86
CA MET A 1 9.73 -54.17 -25.67
C MET A 1 10.28 -52.77 -25.78
N GLU A 2 9.54 -51.88 -26.43
CA GLU A 2 10.00 -50.50 -26.69
C GLU A 2 9.58 -49.60 -25.53
N ASP A 3 10.52 -48.78 -25.09
CA ASP A 3 10.47 -47.89 -23.92
C ASP A 3 9.40 -46.80 -24.07
N LYS A 4 8.14 -47.13 -23.74
CA LYS A 4 7.06 -46.14 -23.65
C LYS A 4 7.32 -45.03 -22.61
N GLY A 5 8.26 -45.22 -21.68
CA GLY A 5 8.54 -44.25 -20.60
C GLY A 5 9.29 -42.98 -21.03
N PHE A 6 10.10 -43.03 -22.09
CA PHE A 6 10.92 -41.87 -22.48
C PHE A 6 10.13 -40.78 -23.21
N GLY A 7 9.18 -41.18 -24.05
CA GLY A 7 8.28 -40.24 -24.74
C GLY A 7 7.40 -39.46 -23.77
N ASP A 8 6.83 -40.14 -22.77
CA ASP A 8 6.02 -39.51 -21.73
C ASP A 8 6.83 -38.52 -20.87
N TYR A 9 8.09 -38.86 -20.58
CA TYR A 9 9.00 -37.94 -19.87
C TYR A 9 9.28 -36.67 -20.69
N GLN A 10 9.60 -36.80 -21.97
CA GLN A 10 9.85 -35.65 -22.84
C GLN A 10 8.60 -34.76 -22.99
N ALA A 11 7.42 -35.35 -23.13
CA ALA A 11 6.16 -34.62 -23.20
C ALA A 11 5.89 -33.83 -21.90
N ARG A 12 6.10 -34.45 -20.73
CA ARG A 12 5.96 -33.77 -19.42
C ARG A 12 6.97 -32.65 -19.25
N LEU A 13 8.21 -32.85 -19.69
CA LEU A 13 9.25 -31.82 -19.62
C LEU A 13 8.93 -30.63 -20.52
N SER A 14 8.41 -30.86 -21.73
CA SER A 14 7.96 -29.80 -22.63
C SER A 14 6.82 -28.99 -22.00
N ALA A 15 5.79 -29.67 -21.51
CA ALA A 15 4.66 -29.01 -20.86
C ALA A 15 5.08 -28.19 -19.63
N LEU A 16 6.08 -28.66 -18.88
CA LEU A 16 6.65 -27.92 -17.76
C LEU A 16 7.36 -26.65 -18.23
N LYS A 17 8.19 -26.73 -19.28
CA LYS A 17 8.86 -25.57 -19.88
C LYS A 17 7.87 -24.52 -20.36
N ASP A 18 6.79 -24.95 -21.01
CA ASP A 18 5.75 -24.04 -21.50
C ASP A 18 5.06 -23.30 -20.35
N ARG A 19 4.78 -23.99 -19.23
CA ARG A 19 4.24 -23.36 -18.02
C ARG A 19 5.20 -22.34 -17.40
N TYR A 20 6.49 -22.66 -17.33
CA TYR A 20 7.50 -21.72 -16.84
C TYR A 20 7.65 -20.50 -17.77
N ALA A 21 7.60 -20.70 -19.09
CA ALA A 21 7.65 -19.61 -20.05
C ALA A 21 6.43 -18.67 -19.91
N ALA A 22 5.23 -19.24 -19.76
CA ALA A 22 4.02 -18.46 -19.51
C ALA A 22 4.11 -17.66 -18.19
N ALA A 23 4.54 -18.30 -17.11
CA ALA A 23 4.72 -17.63 -15.82
C ALA A 23 5.78 -16.51 -15.89
N ALA A 24 6.85 -16.69 -16.66
CA ALA A 24 7.87 -15.67 -16.86
C ALA A 24 7.32 -14.43 -17.59
N LEU A 25 6.43 -14.61 -18.58
CA LEU A 25 5.78 -13.51 -19.28
C LEU A 25 4.83 -12.72 -18.36
N GLU A 26 4.04 -13.42 -17.54
CA GLU A 26 3.18 -12.79 -16.52
C GLU A 26 4.02 -11.96 -15.52
N LEU A 27 5.11 -12.51 -15.00
CA LEU A 27 6.02 -11.78 -14.10
C LEU A 27 6.65 -10.56 -14.77
N ALA A 28 7.02 -10.65 -16.05
CA ALA A 28 7.56 -9.52 -16.80
C ALA A 28 6.50 -8.41 -16.99
N SER A 29 5.24 -8.78 -17.22
CA SER A 29 4.11 -7.85 -17.31
C SER A 29 3.86 -7.13 -15.97
N LEU A 30 3.79 -7.90 -14.87
CA LEU A 30 3.64 -7.34 -13.52
C LEU A 30 4.79 -6.39 -13.15
N ARG A 31 6.02 -6.76 -13.47
CA ARG A 31 7.21 -5.91 -13.27
C ARG A 31 7.10 -4.60 -14.04
N SER A 32 6.65 -4.65 -15.28
CA SER A 32 6.46 -3.46 -16.12
C SER A 32 5.40 -2.53 -15.55
N ASN A 33 4.26 -3.08 -15.13
CA ASN A 33 3.18 -2.32 -14.49
C ASN A 33 3.63 -1.69 -13.16
N PHE A 34 4.37 -2.43 -12.34
CA PHE A 34 4.91 -1.94 -11.07
C PHE A 34 5.84 -0.74 -11.28
N PHE A 35 6.78 -0.81 -12.24
CA PHE A 35 7.68 0.32 -12.50
C PHE A 35 7.02 1.49 -13.22
N ALA A 36 5.91 1.27 -13.93
CA ALA A 36 5.08 2.36 -14.44
C ALA A 36 4.39 3.11 -13.29
N GLN A 37 3.90 2.37 -12.28
CA GLN A 37 3.26 2.94 -11.10
C GLN A 37 4.25 3.59 -10.12
N TYR A 38 5.46 3.02 -9.98
CA TYR A 38 6.50 3.45 -9.05
C TYR A 38 7.83 3.73 -9.75
N PRO A 39 7.97 4.87 -10.45
CA PRO A 39 9.16 5.17 -11.24
C PRO A 39 10.44 5.29 -10.39
N MET A 40 10.33 5.64 -9.09
CA MET A 40 11.48 5.68 -8.18
C MET A 40 12.08 4.30 -7.88
N ALA A 41 11.34 3.22 -8.14
CA ALA A 41 11.82 1.86 -7.91
C ALA A 41 12.74 1.35 -9.04
N ARG A 42 12.96 2.10 -10.13
CA ARG A 42 13.81 1.69 -11.26
C ARG A 42 15.29 1.45 -10.90
N HIS A 43 15.73 1.93 -9.74
CA HIS A 43 17.09 1.69 -9.24
C HIS A 43 17.24 0.31 -8.56
N ILE A 44 16.15 -0.41 -8.35
CA ILE A 44 16.16 -1.74 -7.75
C ILE A 44 16.59 -2.75 -8.81
N GLY A 45 17.72 -3.41 -8.55
CA GLY A 45 18.24 -4.47 -9.44
C GLY A 45 17.34 -5.70 -9.45
N ASP A 46 17.46 -6.52 -10.51
CA ASP A 46 16.59 -7.69 -10.74
C ASP A 46 16.54 -8.66 -9.56
N ALA A 47 17.66 -8.87 -8.87
CA ALA A 47 17.73 -9.74 -7.70
C ALA A 47 16.92 -9.19 -6.50
N GLN A 48 16.91 -7.88 -6.28
CA GLN A 48 16.17 -7.25 -5.18
C GLN A 48 14.67 -7.18 -5.48
N TRP A 49 14.28 -7.11 -6.76
CA TRP A 49 12.87 -7.09 -7.15
C TRP A 49 12.18 -8.42 -6.80
N VAL A 50 12.87 -9.55 -6.95
CA VAL A 50 12.34 -10.88 -6.57
C VAL A 50 12.08 -10.98 -5.08
N GLU A 51 12.98 -10.46 -4.23
CA GLU A 51 12.78 -10.43 -2.77
C GLU A 51 11.60 -9.54 -2.37
N ILE A 52 11.49 -8.35 -2.97
CA ILE A 52 10.38 -7.43 -2.71
C ILE A 52 9.05 -8.03 -3.17
N TYR A 53 9.03 -8.69 -4.34
CA TYR A 53 7.84 -9.35 -4.85
C TYR A 53 7.39 -10.48 -3.91
N TRP A 54 8.32 -11.31 -3.44
CA TRP A 54 8.03 -12.36 -2.45
C TRP A 54 7.49 -11.80 -1.14
N LEU A 55 8.11 -10.73 -0.60
CA LEU A 55 7.63 -10.06 0.61
C LEU A 55 6.22 -9.48 0.44
N ILE A 56 5.94 -8.85 -0.69
CA ILE A 56 4.59 -8.31 -0.97
C ILE A 56 3.58 -9.44 -1.10
N HIS A 57 3.92 -10.53 -1.78
CA HIS A 57 3.04 -11.69 -1.96
C HIS A 57 2.75 -12.38 -0.61
N GLU A 58 3.78 -12.61 0.19
CA GLU A 58 3.65 -13.21 1.53
C GLU A 58 2.83 -12.30 2.47
N LEU A 59 3.03 -10.98 2.41
CA LEU A 59 2.23 -10.01 3.16
C LEU A 59 0.77 -9.97 2.70
N TRP A 60 0.50 -10.27 1.43
CA TRP A 60 -0.85 -10.31 0.87
C TRP A 60 -1.57 -11.62 1.18
N GLU A 61 -0.87 -12.75 1.19
CA GLU A 61 -1.41 -14.06 1.60
C GLU A 61 -1.64 -14.15 3.11
N THR A 62 -0.78 -13.52 3.91
CA THR A 62 -0.90 -13.48 5.38
C THR A 62 -1.72 -12.32 5.89
N SER A 63 -2.04 -11.34 5.05
CA SER A 63 -3.10 -10.39 5.36
C SER A 63 -4.39 -11.18 5.47
N PRO A 64 -5.00 -11.28 6.67
CA PRO A 64 -6.40 -11.68 6.69
C PRO A 64 -7.07 -10.71 5.73
N GLN A 65 -7.85 -11.23 4.78
CA GLN A 65 -8.80 -10.43 4.04
C GLN A 65 -9.64 -9.76 5.13
N GLN A 66 -9.22 -8.59 5.58
CA GLN A 66 -10.03 -7.68 6.33
C GLN A 66 -11.19 -7.53 5.37
N GLU A 67 -12.31 -8.15 5.73
CA GLU A 67 -13.59 -7.85 5.17
C GLU A 67 -13.62 -6.33 5.13
N ILE A 68 -13.36 -5.80 3.94
CA ILE A 68 -13.79 -4.48 3.57
C ILE A 68 -15.29 -4.72 3.60
N HIS A 69 -15.87 -4.59 4.80
CA HIS A 69 -17.26 -4.27 4.97
C HIS A 69 -17.40 -3.01 4.13
N HIS A 70 -17.75 -3.22 2.87
CA HIS A 70 -18.32 -2.23 2.01
C HIS A 70 -19.39 -1.61 2.88
N ALA A 71 -19.09 -0.40 3.37
CA ALA A 71 -20.10 0.50 3.84
C ALA A 71 -21.21 0.39 2.79
N GLY A 72 -22.38 -0.08 3.22
CA GLY A 72 -23.51 -0.27 2.34
C GLY A 72 -23.78 1.00 1.54
N PRO A 73 -24.61 0.92 0.49
CA PRO A 73 -25.02 2.10 -0.26
C PRO A 73 -25.33 3.24 0.72
N LEU A 74 -24.64 4.38 0.54
CA LEU A 74 -24.85 5.58 1.33
C LEU A 74 -26.35 5.79 1.46
N PRO A 75 -26.93 5.74 2.68
CA PRO A 75 -28.35 5.95 2.83
C PRO A 75 -28.67 7.29 2.22
N ASP A 76 -29.64 7.27 1.28
CA ASP A 76 -30.11 8.45 0.58
C ASP A 76 -30.30 9.58 1.58
N SER A 77 -29.81 10.74 1.16
CA SER A 77 -29.75 12.00 1.90
C SER A 77 -31.16 12.54 2.20
N ALA A 78 -31.91 11.80 3.02
CA ALA A 78 -33.11 12.28 3.67
C ALA A 78 -32.66 13.27 4.74
N ALA A 79 -32.70 14.55 4.35
CA ALA A 79 -32.78 15.75 5.19
C ALA A 79 -32.95 15.46 6.69
N ARG A 80 -31.84 15.20 7.38
CA ARG A 80 -31.82 15.24 8.85
C ARG A 80 -31.62 16.68 9.27
N LYS A 81 -32.64 17.20 9.95
CA LYS A 81 -32.66 18.45 10.70
C LYS A 81 -31.39 18.55 11.58
N PRO A 82 -30.62 19.66 11.55
CA PRO A 82 -29.39 19.80 12.31
C PRO A 82 -29.70 20.18 13.76
N GLU A 83 -30.16 19.22 14.56
CA GLU A 83 -30.33 19.39 15.99
C GLU A 83 -29.57 18.21 16.64
N ASP A 84 -28.46 18.53 17.30
CA ASP A 84 -27.57 17.64 18.06
C ASP A 84 -26.45 16.90 17.28
N ALA A 85 -25.52 17.66 16.69
CA ALA A 85 -24.18 17.14 16.40
C ALA A 85 -23.39 17.01 17.73
N PRO A 86 -22.83 15.83 18.09
CA PRO A 86 -21.93 15.73 19.24
C PRO A 86 -20.69 16.59 18.96
N ALA A 87 -20.50 17.63 19.76
CA ALA A 87 -19.49 18.69 19.59
C ALA A 87 -18.04 18.24 19.86
N ASP A 88 -17.77 16.94 19.87
CA ASP A 88 -16.47 16.37 20.26
C ASP A 88 -15.86 15.58 19.11
N SER A 89 -15.59 16.24 17.98
CA SER A 89 -14.62 15.71 17.04
C SER A 89 -13.25 15.69 17.74
N PRO A 90 -12.58 14.54 17.87
CA PRO A 90 -11.29 14.48 18.55
C PRO A 90 -10.28 15.34 17.79
N MET A 91 -9.76 16.38 18.45
CA MET A 91 -8.71 17.20 17.85
C MET A 91 -7.44 16.34 17.71
N VAL A 92 -6.82 16.38 16.52
CA VAL A 92 -5.58 15.64 16.23
C VAL A 92 -4.39 16.57 16.13
N CYS A 93 -3.21 16.08 16.50
CA CYS A 93 -1.96 16.84 16.40
C CYS A 93 -1.62 17.11 14.93
N ALA A 94 -1.44 18.38 14.58
CA ALA A 94 -1.12 18.80 13.20
C ALA A 94 0.24 18.28 12.67
N VAL A 95 1.09 17.70 13.52
CA VAL A 95 2.43 17.22 13.15
C VAL A 95 2.51 15.70 13.06
N CYS A 96 1.82 14.98 13.96
CA CYS A 96 1.95 13.52 14.06
C CYS A 96 0.62 12.77 13.99
N GLY A 97 -0.52 13.46 13.91
CA GLY A 97 -1.85 12.83 13.80
C GLY A 97 -2.39 12.21 15.09
N PHE A 98 -1.61 12.20 16.19
CA PHE A 98 -2.07 11.65 17.46
C PHE A 98 -3.25 12.44 18.04
N PRO A 99 -4.25 11.77 18.64
CA PRO A 99 -5.36 12.43 19.30
C PRO A 99 -4.86 13.30 20.46
N LEU A 100 -5.36 14.52 20.53
CA LEU A 100 -5.09 15.47 21.59
C LEU A 100 -6.06 15.19 22.75
N THR A 101 -5.51 15.10 23.96
CA THR A 101 -6.32 14.92 25.17
C THR A 101 -6.32 16.21 25.99
N GLY A 102 -7.48 16.56 26.53
CA GLY A 102 -7.64 17.73 27.41
C GLY A 102 -7.58 19.09 26.70
N ARG A 103 -6.79 20.03 27.24
CA ARG A 103 -6.75 21.45 26.80
C ARG A 103 -5.81 21.72 25.61
N GLN A 104 -5.21 20.69 25.03
CA GLN A 104 -4.29 20.84 23.92
C GLN A 104 -5.06 21.17 22.63
N ARG A 105 -4.75 22.31 21.99
CA ARG A 105 -5.48 22.79 20.81
C ARG A 105 -4.89 22.37 19.46
N LEU A 106 -3.59 22.07 19.37
CA LEU A 106 -2.93 21.90 18.06
C LEU A 106 -1.77 20.89 18.04
N TYR A 107 -1.04 20.74 19.16
CA TYR A 107 0.12 19.86 19.24
C TYR A 107 0.07 19.01 20.50
N CYS A 108 0.43 17.73 20.38
CA CYS A 108 0.43 16.78 21.51
C CYS A 108 1.55 17.05 22.53
N GLY A 109 2.56 17.85 22.17
CA GLY A 109 3.67 18.17 23.05
C GLY A 109 4.68 19.14 22.42
N GLU A 110 5.69 19.50 23.21
CA GLU A 110 6.69 20.50 22.83
C GLU A 110 7.53 20.08 21.62
N ALA A 111 7.78 18.78 21.45
CA ALA A 111 8.52 18.24 20.32
C ALA A 111 7.80 18.53 18.98
N CYS A 112 6.47 18.31 18.93
CA CYS A 112 5.66 18.63 17.76
C CYS A 112 5.58 20.15 17.54
N LYS A 113 5.46 20.93 18.61
CA LYS A 113 5.48 22.40 18.54
C LYS A 113 6.79 22.91 17.89
N LYS A 114 7.96 22.42 18.34
CA LYS A 114 9.27 22.79 17.76
C LYS A 114 9.39 22.39 16.28
N LYS A 115 8.90 21.20 15.90
CA LYS A 115 8.87 20.76 14.49
C LYS A 115 8.02 21.69 13.62
N ALA A 116 6.84 22.08 14.10
CA ALA A 116 5.97 23.01 13.38
C ALA A 116 6.61 24.40 13.20
N THR A 117 7.23 24.95 14.26
CA THR A 117 7.92 26.24 14.18
C THR A 117 9.06 26.24 13.15
N ARG A 118 9.87 25.16 13.09
CA ARG A 118 10.96 25.02 12.10
C ARG A 118 10.45 24.96 10.66
N LYS A 119 9.30 24.33 10.42
CA LYS A 119 8.67 24.32 9.08
C LYS A 119 8.20 25.72 8.69
N ASN A 120 7.63 26.46 9.63
CA ASN A 120 7.09 27.79 9.34
C ASN A 120 8.20 28.81 9.06
N SER A 121 9.30 28.79 9.83
CA SER A 121 10.43 29.69 9.58
C SER A 121 11.06 29.49 8.21
N ARG A 122 11.12 28.24 7.71
CA ARG A 122 11.59 27.94 6.34
C ARG A 122 10.64 28.47 5.27
N ARG A 123 9.32 28.36 5.48
CA ARG A 123 8.34 28.92 4.53
C ARG A 123 8.44 30.43 4.47
N THR A 124 8.59 31.10 5.61
CA THR A 124 8.73 32.57 5.64
C THR A 124 10.05 33.04 5.03
N ALA A 125 11.15 32.31 5.26
CA ALA A 125 12.44 32.64 4.67
C ALA A 125 12.50 32.42 3.15
N ALA A 126 11.66 31.55 2.58
CA ALA A 126 11.61 31.30 1.14
C ALA A 126 10.75 32.32 0.36
N VAL A 127 10.05 33.21 1.05
CA VAL A 127 9.13 34.19 0.44
C VAL A 127 9.74 35.61 0.39
N ASN A 128 10.86 35.85 1.07
CA ASN A 128 11.66 37.08 0.96
C ASN A 128 12.90 36.84 0.09
#